data_AF-A0A4Q2YCR4-F1
#
_entry.id   AF-A0A4Q2YCR4-F1
#
_cell.length_a   1.000
_cell.length_b   1.000
_cell.length_c   1.000
_cell.angle_alpha   90.00
_cell.angle_beta   90.00
_cell.angle_gamma   90.00
#
_symmetry.space_group_name_H-M   'P 1'
#
loop_
_entity.id
_entity.type
_entity.pdbx_description
1 polymer ?
#
loop_
_entity_poly.entity_id
_entity_poly.type
_entity_poly.pdbx_seq_one_letter_code
_entity_poly.pdbx_strand_id
1 'polypeptide(L)'
;MEHGCRAPLVFLPVRPCGNLLPAGRAGGRSDPGSAVFPRPCNMGNGRTFHRRTCVPACGRAFAGHHGRLRQRHQERGRPPSCHCERGSASRSAEGLFPPQGVDDSLKPAGASRLAPVLNGFSKNIRMTCCVFLADVYLHLFHKILCGYMVNQKALLLSFLAMVSPTASATPPSLEILSKQDDLLLMNARDRENRSWVLETSSDLLYWQPEGRTLHVRNSELPVSLQFSPEKMPANVFYRLAALPSGPARTSSHMLRSDGVYDYALKSMAPAHLAKFFGRVVIDNKKAALGRVLFHDRRLSKDNSISCASCHQPEHAFSDSAARSTGHHGGLTKRNSISLQHVRSYVTGGGFFWDGRTTSLESAVIEPISYADEMGLPMNVLLGKIAAEPYYRELFSSAYPSQAPTAARVGEALADFIESTVSFRSKYDVQAAFQFGNFSSQEKQGMEIFSTHCASCHPLGTFTSGGFANNGLDLQSVDKGRGGLKGLEADEGLFRIPSLRQVGLTAPYMHDGRFATLREVIEFYDHKVKDHPKLSKPLTTKPLGLREDQKLALEKFLQTLTDTSALADPAYSDPFRND
;
A
#
# COMPACT_ATOMS: atom_id res chain seq x y z
N MET A 1 30.85 -13.47 39.47
CA MET A 1 30.21 -14.26 38.40
C MET A 1 28.80 -13.72 38.21
N GLU A 2 28.28 -13.80 36.98
CA GLU A 2 26.87 -13.67 36.61
C GLU A 2 26.04 -12.50 37.19
N HIS A 3 25.96 -11.41 36.42
CA HIS A 3 24.83 -10.49 36.46
C HIS A 3 23.88 -10.79 35.29
N GLY A 4 22.74 -11.44 35.57
CA GLY A 4 21.69 -11.67 34.57
C GLY A 4 20.68 -10.51 34.52
N CYS A 5 20.60 -9.81 33.39
CA CYS A 5 19.55 -8.81 33.16
C CYS A 5 18.20 -9.51 32.98
N ARG A 6 17.18 -9.11 33.75
CA ARG A 6 15.80 -9.62 33.61
C ARG A 6 15.01 -8.79 32.60
N ALA A 7 14.38 -9.46 31.64
CA ALA A 7 13.29 -8.90 30.83
C ALA A 7 11.95 -8.96 31.62
N PRO A 8 10.95 -8.12 31.28
CA PRO A 8 9.67 -8.12 31.98
C PRO A 8 8.81 -9.35 31.65
N LEU A 9 8.18 -9.92 32.67
CA LEU A 9 7.16 -10.98 32.56
C LEU A 9 5.76 -10.36 32.61
N VAL A 10 4.82 -10.94 31.85
CA VAL A 10 3.39 -10.61 31.89
C VAL A 10 2.63 -11.90 32.16
N PHE A 11 1.64 -11.87 33.06
CA PHE A 11 0.88 -13.04 33.52
C PHE A 11 -0.63 -12.79 33.46
N LEU A 12 -1.39 -13.78 32.97
CA LEU A 12 -2.86 -13.83 33.05
C LEU A 12 -3.33 -15.30 33.23
N PRO A 13 -4.11 -15.63 34.27
CA PRO A 13 -4.69 -16.97 34.45
C PRO A 13 -6.23 -16.99 34.31
N VAL A 14 -6.78 -17.96 33.57
CA VAL A 14 -8.24 -18.23 33.49
C VAL A 14 -8.50 -19.74 33.52
N ARG A 15 -9.63 -20.17 34.12
CA ARG A 15 -10.03 -21.57 34.34
C ARG A 15 -10.86 -22.15 33.18
N PRO A 16 -10.89 -23.49 32.99
CA PRO A 16 -11.69 -24.13 31.95
C PRO A 16 -13.16 -24.42 32.37
N CYS A 17 -14.03 -24.41 31.36
CA CYS A 17 -15.29 -25.14 31.25
C CYS A 17 -15.28 -25.78 29.84
N GLY A 18 -15.96 -26.87 29.49
CA GLY A 18 -16.91 -27.72 30.23
C GLY A 18 -17.70 -28.54 29.19
N ASN A 19 -17.44 -29.85 29.07
CA ASN A 19 -17.84 -30.67 27.92
C ASN A 19 -19.37 -30.82 27.71
N LEU A 20 -19.79 -30.94 26.44
CA LEU A 20 -21.02 -31.65 26.01
C LEU A 20 -20.89 -32.25 24.59
N LEU A 21 -21.35 -33.49 24.42
CA LEU A 21 -21.45 -34.33 23.19
C LEU A 21 -22.79 -35.12 23.29
N PRO A 22 -23.25 -35.95 22.30
CA PRO A 22 -22.74 -36.36 20.96
C PRO A 22 -23.70 -35.89 19.81
N ALA A 23 -23.88 -36.45 18.60
CA ALA A 23 -23.43 -37.64 17.83
C ALA A 23 -23.61 -37.36 16.30
N GLY A 24 -23.39 -38.23 15.30
CA GLY A 24 -22.84 -39.60 15.23
C GLY A 24 -23.49 -40.48 14.14
N ARG A 25 -22.71 -41.40 13.50
CA ARG A 25 -23.07 -42.37 12.41
C ARG A 25 -23.33 -41.78 10.99
N ALA A 26 -23.20 -42.52 9.87
CA ALA A 26 -22.33 -43.68 9.49
C ALA A 26 -22.49 -44.05 7.99
N GLY A 27 -21.44 -44.59 7.34
CA GLY A 27 -21.49 -45.28 6.02
C GLY A 27 -21.45 -44.36 4.77
N GLY A 28 -20.99 -44.80 3.59
CA GLY A 28 -20.42 -46.09 3.15
C GLY A 28 -19.67 -45.97 1.80
N ARG A 29 -18.99 -47.03 1.34
CA ARG A 29 -18.15 -47.03 0.10
C ARG A 29 -18.82 -47.72 -1.09
N SER A 30 -18.52 -47.27 -2.31
CA SER A 30 -18.49 -48.13 -3.53
C SER A 30 -17.64 -47.54 -4.66
N ASP A 31 -16.72 -48.35 -5.17
CA ASP A 31 -15.85 -48.22 -6.38
C ASP A 31 -15.94 -49.60 -7.09
N PRO A 32 -15.38 -49.89 -8.31
CA PRO A 32 -14.56 -49.07 -9.21
C PRO A 32 -14.97 -49.12 -10.71
N GLY A 33 -14.17 -48.55 -11.63
CA GLY A 33 -14.24 -48.81 -13.09
C GLY A 33 -13.06 -48.23 -13.88
N SER A 34 -12.54 -48.94 -14.91
CA SER A 34 -11.22 -48.65 -15.52
C SER A 34 -11.07 -48.91 -17.03
N ALA A 35 -10.52 -47.93 -17.79
CA ALA A 35 -9.87 -48.05 -19.11
C ALA A 35 -9.06 -46.74 -19.37
N VAL A 36 -7.75 -46.69 -19.70
CA VAL A 36 -6.93 -47.24 -20.82
C VAL A 36 -6.83 -46.29 -22.04
N PHE A 37 -5.59 -46.02 -22.48
CA PHE A 37 -5.18 -45.08 -23.56
C PHE A 37 -5.30 -45.65 -24.99
N PRO A 38 -5.20 -44.80 -26.04
CA PRO A 38 -3.93 -44.73 -26.80
C PRO A 38 -3.49 -43.32 -27.26
N ARG A 39 -2.22 -43.19 -27.69
CA ARG A 39 -1.66 -42.04 -28.45
C ARG A 39 -1.79 -42.27 -29.97
N PRO A 40 -1.79 -41.21 -30.79
CA PRO A 40 -0.68 -40.98 -31.74
C PRO A 40 -0.37 -39.46 -31.93
N CYS A 41 0.62 -38.97 -32.70
CA CYS A 41 1.94 -39.44 -33.14
C CYS A 41 2.80 -38.20 -33.49
N ASN A 42 4.10 -38.36 -33.77
CA ASN A 42 5.02 -37.26 -34.12
C ASN A 42 5.65 -37.48 -35.51
N MET A 43 5.79 -36.40 -36.30
CA MET A 43 6.63 -36.32 -37.52
C MET A 43 7.16 -34.90 -37.68
N GLY A 44 8.31 -34.72 -38.34
CA GLY A 44 8.98 -33.43 -38.47
C GLY A 44 9.79 -33.26 -39.76
N ASN A 45 10.83 -32.42 -39.68
CA ASN A 45 11.75 -31.97 -40.74
C ASN A 45 11.23 -30.91 -41.75
N GLY A 46 11.99 -29.83 -41.91
CA GLY A 46 12.31 -29.35 -43.27
C GLY A 46 12.41 -27.85 -43.58
N ARG A 47 13.59 -27.23 -43.35
CA ARG A 47 14.25 -26.22 -44.21
C ARG A 47 13.52 -24.90 -44.60
N THR A 48 13.97 -23.82 -43.96
CA THR A 48 14.47 -22.54 -44.56
C THR A 48 14.13 -22.17 -46.03
N PHE A 49 13.70 -20.93 -46.28
CA PHE A 49 14.32 -20.04 -47.31
C PHE A 49 14.06 -18.53 -47.07
N HIS A 50 14.82 -17.67 -47.76
CA HIS A 50 14.81 -16.19 -47.68
C HIS A 50 13.88 -15.49 -48.71
N ARG A 51 13.75 -14.16 -48.51
CA ARG A 51 13.34 -13.06 -49.44
C ARG A 51 11.86 -12.67 -49.37
N ARG A 52 11.42 -11.44 -49.66
CA ARG A 52 11.90 -10.03 -49.72
C ARG A 52 10.73 -9.27 -50.40
N THR A 53 10.55 -7.99 -50.08
CA THR A 53 10.02 -6.91 -50.96
C THR A 53 8.57 -6.92 -51.51
N CYS A 54 7.91 -5.77 -51.27
CA CYS A 54 7.04 -5.01 -52.18
C CYS A 54 5.56 -5.42 -52.45
N VAL A 55 4.69 -4.60 -51.85
CA VAL A 55 3.57 -3.86 -52.46
C VAL A 55 3.40 -4.00 -53.98
N PRO A 56 2.16 -4.20 -54.45
CA PRO A 56 1.59 -3.30 -55.46
C PRO A 56 0.26 -2.66 -55.01
N ALA A 57 -0.05 -1.49 -55.56
CA ALA A 57 -1.34 -0.81 -55.38
C ALA A 57 -2.04 -0.61 -56.73
N CYS A 58 -3.30 -1.04 -56.82
CA CYS A 58 -4.34 -0.71 -57.83
C CYS A 58 -5.63 -1.46 -57.43
N GLY A 59 -6.85 -1.07 -57.83
CA GLY A 59 -7.26 0.07 -58.68
C GLY A 59 -8.44 -0.32 -59.59
N ARG A 60 -9.39 0.61 -59.81
CA ARG A 60 -10.70 0.44 -60.51
C ARG A 60 -11.75 -0.31 -59.65
N ALA A 61 -13.02 0.08 -59.48
CA ALA A 61 -14.00 0.94 -60.19
C ALA A 61 -14.87 0.25 -61.25
N PHE A 62 -16.21 0.33 -61.08
CA PHE A 62 -17.24 0.10 -62.11
C PHE A 62 -18.56 0.84 -61.77
N ALA A 63 -19.38 1.14 -62.79
CA ALA A 63 -20.74 1.69 -62.68
C ALA A 63 -21.79 0.56 -62.54
N GLY A 64 -23.09 0.77 -62.26
CA GLY A 64 -23.90 1.99 -62.11
C GLY A 64 -25.07 2.06 -63.12
N HIS A 65 -26.31 2.31 -62.67
CA HIS A 65 -27.49 2.49 -63.55
C HIS A 65 -28.61 3.36 -62.92
N HIS A 66 -29.71 3.61 -63.66
CA HIS A 66 -30.57 4.79 -63.50
C HIS A 66 -31.96 4.59 -62.86
N GLY A 67 -32.43 5.65 -62.19
CA GLY A 67 -33.85 5.98 -61.94
C GLY A 67 -34.14 7.47 -62.19
N ARG A 68 -35.40 7.86 -62.41
CA ARG A 68 -35.89 9.19 -62.89
C ARG A 68 -37.29 9.43 -62.27
N LEU A 69 -37.84 10.63 -61.97
CA LEU A 69 -37.74 12.00 -62.51
C LEU A 69 -38.20 13.09 -61.48
N ARG A 70 -37.76 14.36 -61.68
CA ARG A 70 -38.48 15.65 -61.43
C ARG A 70 -38.91 16.03 -59.98
N GLN A 71 -39.10 17.31 -59.60
CA GLN A 71 -39.03 18.57 -60.35
C GLN A 71 -38.44 19.76 -59.54
N ARG A 72 -37.55 20.54 -60.20
CA ARG A 72 -37.09 21.93 -60.00
C ARG A 72 -37.59 22.76 -58.80
N HIS A 73 -36.64 23.46 -58.16
CA HIS A 73 -36.51 24.92 -58.38
C HIS A 73 -35.02 25.35 -58.46
N GLN A 74 -34.77 26.62 -58.77
CA GLN A 74 -33.49 27.23 -59.20
C GLN A 74 -33.28 28.49 -58.30
N GLU A 75 -32.09 29.03 -57.96
CA GLU A 75 -30.88 29.31 -58.77
C GLU A 75 -29.53 29.42 -57.97
N ARG A 76 -28.41 29.38 -58.72
CA ARG A 76 -27.09 30.08 -58.60
C ARG A 76 -26.63 30.66 -57.22
N GLY A 77 -25.38 30.52 -56.75
CA GLY A 77 -24.26 29.63 -57.11
C GLY A 77 -22.88 30.30 -57.38
N ARG A 78 -21.90 30.16 -56.47
CA ARG A 78 -20.44 29.96 -56.73
C ARG A 78 -19.64 29.67 -55.44
N PRO A 79 -18.64 28.75 -55.44
CA PRO A 79 -17.75 28.47 -54.29
C PRO A 79 -16.28 28.91 -54.58
N PRO A 80 -15.23 28.41 -53.89
CA PRO A 80 -14.65 29.04 -52.71
C PRO A 80 -13.17 29.47 -52.90
N SER A 81 -12.61 30.19 -51.92
CA SER A 81 -11.19 30.56 -51.89
C SER A 81 -10.48 30.06 -50.61
N CYS A 82 -9.57 29.11 -50.78
CA CYS A 82 -8.51 28.82 -49.80
C CYS A 82 -7.21 29.47 -50.27
N HIS A 83 -6.46 30.10 -49.38
CA HIS A 83 -5.08 30.52 -49.64
C HIS A 83 -4.17 30.13 -48.48
N CYS A 84 -3.01 29.61 -48.83
CA CYS A 84 -1.87 29.39 -47.95
C CYS A 84 -0.75 30.34 -48.43
N GLU A 85 0.00 30.92 -47.51
CA GLU A 85 1.31 31.49 -47.86
C GLU A 85 2.43 30.89 -47.03
N ARG A 86 3.65 31.03 -47.56
CA ARG A 86 4.93 30.65 -46.96
C ARG A 86 5.50 31.94 -46.34
N GLY A 87 6.33 31.93 -45.30
CA GLY A 87 7.29 30.91 -44.92
C GLY A 87 8.69 31.34 -45.38
N SER A 88 9.38 32.10 -44.54
CA SER A 88 10.79 32.49 -44.66
C SER A 88 11.37 32.72 -43.26
N ALA A 89 12.69 32.83 -43.12
CA ALA A 89 13.38 32.78 -41.82
C ALA A 89 14.64 33.64 -41.77
N SER A 90 15.08 33.98 -40.55
CA SER A 90 16.46 33.74 -40.02
C SER A 90 16.95 34.83 -39.06
N ARG A 91 17.87 34.43 -38.16
CA ARG A 91 18.84 35.29 -37.42
C ARG A 91 18.29 36.31 -36.41
N SER A 92 19.04 36.82 -35.43
CA SER A 92 19.98 36.23 -34.44
C SER A 92 20.59 37.36 -33.59
N ALA A 93 20.97 37.06 -32.34
CA ALA A 93 21.85 37.86 -31.44
C ALA A 93 21.24 39.08 -30.68
N GLU A 94 21.54 39.09 -29.37
CA GLU A 94 22.09 40.18 -28.52
C GLU A 94 21.50 41.63 -28.53
N GLY A 95 21.39 42.23 -27.33
CA GLY A 95 21.81 43.62 -27.14
C GLY A 95 20.86 44.64 -26.46
N LEU A 96 20.97 44.76 -25.13
CA LEU A 96 21.05 46.00 -24.32
C LEU A 96 19.98 47.14 -24.32
N PHE A 97 19.80 47.66 -23.10
CA PHE A 97 19.31 48.98 -22.63
C PHE A 97 19.79 50.22 -23.45
N PRO A 98 19.10 51.40 -23.40
CA PRO A 98 19.24 52.38 -22.29
C PRO A 98 18.01 53.35 -22.10
N PRO A 99 18.12 54.50 -21.39
CA PRO A 99 18.55 54.80 -19.99
C PRO A 99 17.39 55.51 -19.20
N GLN A 100 17.49 56.12 -18.01
CA GLN A 100 18.55 56.43 -17.02
C GLN A 100 18.25 55.63 -15.69
N GLY A 101 18.60 55.94 -14.42
CA GLY A 101 19.09 57.14 -13.69
C GLY A 101 17.94 58.03 -13.17
N VAL A 102 17.96 58.65 -11.98
CA VAL A 102 18.98 58.83 -10.90
C VAL A 102 18.20 58.66 -9.54
N ASP A 103 18.69 58.55 -8.29
CA ASP A 103 19.87 59.06 -7.55
C ASP A 103 20.18 58.21 -6.28
N ASP A 104 21.20 58.56 -5.48
CA ASP A 104 21.82 57.74 -4.42
C ASP A 104 21.23 57.89 -2.99
N SER A 105 21.30 56.87 -2.11
CA SER A 105 22.42 56.59 -1.18
C SER A 105 22.08 55.42 -0.23
N LEU A 106 22.98 54.65 0.44
CA LEU A 106 24.44 54.46 0.40
C LEU A 106 24.80 53.04 0.95
N LYS A 107 26.00 52.77 1.53
CA LYS A 107 26.47 51.43 1.98
C LYS A 107 27.27 51.40 3.31
N PRO A 108 27.35 50.24 4.01
CA PRO A 108 28.22 50.00 5.18
C PRO A 108 29.57 49.36 4.81
N ALA A 109 30.57 49.40 5.72
CA ALA A 109 31.86 48.69 5.56
C ALA A 109 32.64 48.51 6.88
N GLY A 110 33.58 47.55 6.90
CA GLY A 110 34.85 47.67 7.63
C GLY A 110 35.07 46.81 8.89
N ALA A 111 36.21 46.10 8.94
CA ALA A 111 36.76 45.51 10.16
C ALA A 111 38.29 45.39 10.07
N SER A 112 39.06 45.86 11.07
CA SER A 112 40.41 45.33 11.40
C SER A 112 41.10 45.99 12.61
N ARG A 113 41.67 45.12 13.47
CA ARG A 113 42.98 45.17 14.16
C ARG A 113 43.43 46.33 15.10
N LEU A 114 44.08 45.88 16.19
CA LEU A 114 45.16 46.48 17.00
C LEU A 114 44.82 47.49 18.13
N ALA A 115 45.63 47.41 19.19
CA ALA A 115 45.70 48.28 20.38
C ALA A 115 47.16 48.79 20.54
N PRO A 116 47.44 49.79 21.40
CA PRO A 116 48.13 49.49 22.69
C PRO A 116 47.97 50.54 23.85
N VAL A 117 48.68 50.31 24.98
CA VAL A 117 49.00 51.24 26.12
C VAL A 117 47.80 51.67 27.02
N LEU A 118 47.64 51.31 28.31
CA LEU A 118 48.48 51.31 29.54
C LEU A 118 48.55 52.65 30.32
N ASN A 119 47.82 52.75 31.45
CA ASN A 119 48.38 52.90 32.81
C ASN A 119 47.30 52.93 33.91
N GLY A 120 47.60 52.49 35.14
CA GLY A 120 46.58 52.36 36.21
C GLY A 120 47.02 52.09 37.67
N PHE A 121 48.31 52.05 37.98
CA PHE A 121 48.91 51.99 39.33
C PHE A 121 48.57 50.82 40.29
N SER A 122 49.40 50.70 41.34
CA SER A 122 49.44 49.61 42.32
C SER A 122 49.90 50.14 43.68
N LYS A 123 49.42 49.54 44.79
CA LYS A 123 50.17 49.22 46.02
C LYS A 123 49.29 48.66 47.14
N ASN A 124 49.64 47.50 47.69
CA ASN A 124 50.29 47.43 49.02
C ASN A 124 50.73 46.00 49.37
N ILE A 125 51.84 45.88 50.10
CA ILE A 125 52.45 44.62 50.56
C ILE A 125 53.12 44.88 51.92
N ARG A 126 52.85 44.01 52.91
CA ARG A 126 53.74 43.47 53.98
C ARG A 126 52.87 43.03 55.19
N MET A 127 53.19 42.06 56.05
CA MET A 127 54.24 41.01 56.22
C MET A 127 54.69 41.04 57.69
N THR A 128 54.41 39.98 58.43
CA THR A 128 55.05 39.66 59.73
C THR A 128 55.13 38.13 59.85
N CYS A 129 56.01 37.60 60.69
CA CYS A 129 56.46 36.20 60.66
C CYS A 129 56.60 35.61 62.08
N CYS A 130 56.93 34.32 62.18
CA CYS A 130 57.37 33.59 63.39
C CYS A 130 56.25 33.25 64.41
N VAL A 131 56.30 32.16 65.22
CA VAL A 131 57.25 31.01 65.31
C VAL A 131 56.63 29.81 66.09
N PHE A 132 56.93 28.58 65.66
CA PHE A 132 56.94 27.28 66.39
C PHE A 132 55.68 26.62 67.01
N LEU A 133 55.86 25.30 67.27
CA LEU A 133 55.00 24.29 67.91
C LEU A 133 53.70 23.96 67.14
N ALA A 134 53.46 22.76 66.58
CA ALA A 134 53.80 21.36 66.92
C ALA A 134 52.91 20.72 68.00
N ASP A 135 52.74 19.39 67.88
CA ASP A 135 51.80 18.50 68.59
C ASP A 135 50.30 18.60 68.22
N VAL A 136 49.55 17.59 68.68
CA VAL A 136 48.09 17.34 68.48
C VAL A 136 47.63 17.00 67.04
N TYR A 137 48.51 16.49 66.18
CA TYR A 137 48.11 15.88 64.89
C TYR A 137 47.98 14.33 64.91
N LEU A 138 47.69 13.73 66.07
CA LEU A 138 47.61 12.26 66.24
C LEU A 138 46.46 11.75 67.12
N HIS A 139 45.29 12.42 67.14
CA HIS A 139 44.10 11.86 67.82
C HIS A 139 42.74 12.02 67.10
N LEU A 140 42.67 12.80 66.00
CA LEU A 140 41.41 12.96 65.25
C LEU A 140 41.18 11.94 64.11
N PHE A 141 42.21 11.18 63.73
CA PHE A 141 42.12 10.22 62.61
C PHE A 141 41.38 8.91 62.95
N HIS A 142 41.31 8.53 64.23
CA HIS A 142 40.79 7.21 64.63
C HIS A 142 39.26 7.11 64.77
N LYS A 143 38.51 8.22 64.58
CA LYS A 143 37.03 8.22 64.57
C LYS A 143 36.40 8.42 63.17
N ILE A 144 37.19 8.75 62.15
CA ILE A 144 36.68 8.89 60.77
C ILE A 144 36.81 7.57 59.98
N LEU A 145 37.85 6.77 60.26
CA LEU A 145 38.12 5.52 59.53
C LEU A 145 37.17 4.35 59.82
N CYS A 146 36.31 4.43 60.84
CA CYS A 146 35.30 3.39 61.11
C CYS A 146 33.97 3.61 60.36
N GLY A 147 33.76 4.77 59.74
CA GLY A 147 32.56 5.06 58.92
C GLY A 147 32.78 4.93 57.40
N TYR A 148 34.02 4.85 56.94
CA TYR A 148 34.38 5.07 55.52
C TYR A 148 34.45 3.81 54.64
N MET A 149 34.01 2.65 55.16
CA MET A 149 34.11 1.33 54.48
C MET A 149 32.80 0.77 53.91
N VAL A 150 31.72 1.57 53.88
CA VAL A 150 30.38 1.11 53.40
C VAL A 150 29.97 1.73 52.06
N ASN A 151 30.50 2.90 51.67
CA ASN A 151 29.92 3.71 50.59
C ASN A 151 30.76 3.79 49.29
N GLN A 152 31.53 2.75 48.97
CA GLN A 152 32.31 2.60 47.71
C GLN A 152 31.58 1.75 46.64
N LYS A 153 30.24 1.66 46.71
CA LYS A 153 29.40 1.05 45.65
C LYS A 153 28.36 1.99 45.03
N ALA A 154 28.14 3.18 45.60
CA ALA A 154 27.11 4.12 45.13
C ALA A 154 27.61 5.13 44.08
N LEU A 155 28.88 5.59 44.14
CA LEU A 155 29.38 6.67 43.27
C LEU A 155 30.04 6.21 41.96
N LEU A 156 30.37 4.93 41.78
CA LEU A 156 30.90 4.42 40.50
C LEU A 156 29.79 4.11 39.46
N LEU A 157 28.52 4.31 39.84
CA LEU A 157 27.33 4.04 39.01
C LEU A 157 26.75 5.30 38.34
N SER A 158 27.32 6.48 38.58
CA SER A 158 26.78 7.77 38.12
C SER A 158 27.59 8.46 37.01
N PHE A 159 28.67 7.84 36.52
CA PHE A 159 29.59 8.45 35.55
C PHE A 159 29.91 7.58 34.32
N LEU A 160 29.02 6.63 33.99
CA LEU A 160 29.09 5.81 32.76
C LEU A 160 27.83 5.94 31.87
N ALA A 161 27.09 7.04 32.01
CA ALA A 161 25.92 7.39 31.20
C ALA A 161 26.26 8.33 30.01
N MET A 162 27.43 8.14 29.39
CA MET A 162 27.95 8.96 28.28
C MET A 162 28.40 8.11 27.08
N VAL A 163 27.64 7.06 26.75
CA VAL A 163 27.75 6.34 25.47
C VAL A 163 26.35 6.12 24.91
N SER A 164 26.10 6.69 23.73
CA SER A 164 24.94 6.45 22.84
C SER A 164 23.53 6.64 23.42
N PRO A 165 22.70 7.54 22.84
CA PRO A 165 21.26 7.33 22.84
C PRO A 165 20.96 6.15 21.89
N THR A 166 21.15 4.92 22.36
CA THR A 166 20.56 3.75 21.70
C THR A 166 19.07 3.99 21.67
N ALA A 167 18.48 4.05 20.47
CA ALA A 167 17.04 4.25 20.32
C ALA A 167 16.28 3.23 21.17
N SER A 168 15.07 3.60 21.63
CA SER A 168 14.22 2.74 22.45
C SER A 168 13.74 1.52 21.64
N ALA A 169 14.63 0.55 21.48
CA ALA A 169 14.42 -0.68 20.76
C ALA A 169 13.35 -1.48 21.50
N THR A 170 12.13 -1.39 20.99
CA THR A 170 10.95 -2.07 21.56
C THR A 170 11.30 -3.54 21.78
N PRO A 171 11.11 -4.10 22.99
CA PRO A 171 11.34 -5.52 23.20
C PRO A 171 10.41 -6.32 22.30
N PRO A 172 10.81 -7.52 21.85
CA PRO A 172 9.92 -8.36 21.07
C PRO A 172 8.77 -8.84 21.96
N SER A 173 7.64 -9.19 21.34
CA SER A 173 6.48 -9.71 22.06
C SER A 173 5.95 -10.98 21.41
N LEU A 174 5.43 -11.90 22.24
CA LEU A 174 4.59 -13.02 21.81
C LEU A 174 3.16 -12.75 22.23
N GLU A 175 2.25 -12.87 21.29
CA GLU A 175 0.81 -12.67 21.46
C GLU A 175 0.09 -13.95 21.04
N ILE A 176 -0.77 -14.51 21.89
CA ILE A 176 -1.61 -15.65 21.51
C ILE A 176 -2.76 -15.13 20.64
N LEU A 177 -2.86 -15.66 19.42
CA LEU A 177 -3.98 -15.41 18.51
C LEU A 177 -5.11 -16.43 18.73
N SER A 178 -4.76 -17.70 18.99
CA SER A 178 -5.71 -18.77 19.26
C SER A 178 -5.05 -19.95 19.98
N LYS A 179 -5.84 -20.71 20.74
CA LYS A 179 -5.45 -21.99 21.33
C LYS A 179 -6.52 -23.04 21.03
N GLN A 180 -6.09 -24.19 20.53
CA GLN A 180 -6.85 -25.43 20.36
C GLN A 180 -6.17 -26.54 21.20
N ASP A 181 -6.72 -27.75 21.20
CA ASP A 181 -6.30 -28.82 22.12
C ASP A 181 -4.86 -29.31 21.88
N ASP A 182 -4.38 -29.27 20.63
CA ASP A 182 -3.02 -29.63 20.23
C ASP A 182 -2.22 -28.47 19.64
N LEU A 183 -2.86 -27.34 19.30
CA LEU A 183 -2.28 -26.25 18.50
C LEU A 183 -2.37 -24.90 19.22
N LEU A 184 -1.22 -24.22 19.36
CA LEU A 184 -1.13 -22.83 19.79
C LEU A 184 -0.70 -21.95 18.61
N LEU A 185 -1.52 -20.94 18.27
CA LEU A 185 -1.21 -19.95 17.26
C LEU A 185 -0.83 -18.62 17.93
N MET A 186 0.34 -18.10 17.58
CA MET A 186 0.91 -16.87 18.12
C MET A 186 1.39 -15.93 17.02
N ASN A 187 1.59 -14.66 17.37
CA ASN A 187 2.36 -13.70 16.59
C ASN A 187 3.61 -13.28 17.37
N ALA A 188 4.78 -13.44 16.77
CA ALA A 188 6.06 -12.95 17.29
C ALA A 188 6.38 -11.60 16.63
N ARG A 189 6.17 -10.51 17.37
CA ARG A 189 6.40 -9.14 16.89
C ARG A 189 7.77 -8.63 17.32
N ASP A 190 8.57 -8.12 16.39
CA ASP A 190 9.84 -7.44 16.63
C ASP A 190 10.11 -6.37 15.55
N ARG A 191 10.04 -5.10 15.95
CA ARG A 191 10.17 -3.94 15.05
C ARG A 191 11.55 -3.79 14.40
N GLU A 192 12.56 -4.50 14.91
CA GLU A 192 13.95 -4.46 14.43
C GLU A 192 14.32 -5.67 13.52
N ASN A 193 13.36 -6.55 13.18
CA ASN A 193 13.57 -7.77 12.36
C ASN A 193 14.75 -8.67 12.83
N ARG A 194 14.95 -8.82 14.15
CA ARG A 194 16.05 -9.63 14.71
C ARG A 194 15.72 -11.13 14.64
N SER A 195 16.74 -11.94 14.90
CA SER A 195 16.62 -13.38 15.08
C SER A 195 16.47 -13.70 16.57
N TRP A 196 15.58 -14.62 16.90
CA TRP A 196 15.23 -15.02 18.27
C TRP A 196 15.25 -16.53 18.40
N VAL A 197 15.44 -17.05 19.62
CA VAL A 197 15.07 -18.43 19.97
C VAL A 197 13.69 -18.37 20.63
N LEU A 198 12.71 -19.05 20.05
CA LEU A 198 11.48 -19.39 20.74
C LEU A 198 11.73 -20.61 21.61
N GLU A 199 11.92 -20.35 22.90
CA GLU A 199 12.05 -21.39 23.92
C GLU A 199 10.66 -21.71 24.49
N THR A 200 10.46 -22.95 24.91
CA THR A 200 9.24 -23.38 25.62
C THR A 200 9.59 -24.22 26.83
N SER A 201 8.72 -24.24 27.84
CA SER A 201 8.87 -25.11 29.01
C SER A 201 7.51 -25.46 29.63
N SER A 202 7.48 -26.54 30.39
CA SER A 202 6.38 -26.88 31.32
C SER A 202 6.60 -26.30 32.73
N ASP A 203 7.77 -25.69 32.98
CA ASP A 203 8.16 -25.06 34.25
C ASP A 203 8.67 -23.62 34.00
N LEU A 204 8.22 -22.66 34.80
CA LEU A 204 8.65 -21.26 34.73
C LEU A 204 10.08 -21.05 35.25
N LEU A 205 10.53 -21.90 36.18
CA LEU A 205 11.81 -21.79 36.87
C LEU A 205 12.94 -22.44 36.07
N TYR A 206 12.63 -23.53 35.37
CA TYR A 206 13.59 -24.33 34.61
C TYR A 206 13.23 -24.34 33.12
N TRP A 207 14.03 -23.65 32.32
CA TRP A 207 13.89 -23.58 30.86
C TRP A 207 14.89 -24.53 30.22
N GLN A 208 14.42 -25.36 29.29
CA GLN A 208 15.31 -26.14 28.44
C GLN A 208 15.87 -25.24 27.32
N PRO A 209 17.15 -25.39 26.93
CA PRO A 209 17.77 -24.61 25.85
C PRO A 209 17.33 -25.06 24.44
N GLU A 210 16.53 -26.12 24.34
CA GLU A 210 15.92 -26.55 23.08
C GLU A 210 14.79 -25.59 22.69
N GLY A 211 15.07 -24.72 21.72
CA GLY A 211 14.11 -23.77 21.18
C GLY A 211 14.22 -23.61 19.66
N ARG A 212 13.12 -23.21 19.03
CA ARG A 212 13.07 -22.97 17.58
C ARG A 212 13.67 -21.61 17.26
N THR A 213 14.69 -21.55 16.41
CA THR A 213 15.11 -20.29 15.78
C THR A 213 13.95 -19.68 15.02
N LEU A 214 13.61 -18.44 15.34
CA LEU A 214 12.66 -17.60 14.64
C LEU A 214 13.39 -16.42 14.00
N HIS A 215 13.06 -16.13 12.75
CA HIS A 215 13.54 -14.97 12.01
C HIS A 215 12.37 -14.01 11.82
N VAL A 216 12.25 -12.99 12.68
CA VAL A 216 11.15 -12.02 12.51
C VAL A 216 11.46 -11.14 11.30
N ARG A 217 10.51 -11.07 10.37
CA ARG A 217 10.54 -10.27 9.15
C ARG A 217 9.29 -9.41 9.12
N ASN A 218 9.27 -8.36 8.30
CA ASN A 218 8.11 -7.45 8.17
C ASN A 218 7.52 -6.96 9.53
N SER A 219 8.36 -6.74 10.53
CA SER A 219 8.01 -6.51 11.96
C SER A 219 7.34 -7.66 12.71
N GLU A 220 6.79 -8.68 12.04
CA GLU A 220 5.89 -9.68 12.64
C GLU A 220 5.97 -11.05 11.96
N LEU A 221 5.96 -12.11 12.78
CA LEU A 221 6.07 -13.49 12.34
C LEU A 221 4.94 -14.34 12.96
N PRO A 222 4.00 -14.86 12.14
CA PRO A 222 3.05 -15.87 12.59
C PRO A 222 3.78 -17.16 12.99
N VAL A 223 3.48 -17.68 14.18
CA VAL A 223 4.10 -18.90 14.72
C VAL A 223 3.00 -19.89 15.13
N SER A 224 3.07 -21.10 14.58
CA SER A 224 2.38 -22.26 15.14
C SER A 224 3.32 -23.08 16.02
N LEU A 225 2.81 -23.51 17.18
CA LEU A 225 3.37 -24.60 17.97
C LEU A 225 2.33 -25.70 18.06
N GLN A 226 2.66 -26.90 17.57
CA GLN A 226 1.82 -28.08 17.68
C GLN A 226 2.44 -29.05 18.69
N PHE A 227 1.62 -29.54 19.60
CA PHE A 227 1.97 -30.46 20.67
C PHE A 227 1.36 -31.84 20.36
N SER A 228 1.99 -32.93 20.79
CA SER A 228 1.31 -34.24 20.68
C SER A 228 0.09 -34.25 21.61
N PRO A 229 -1.07 -34.82 21.23
CA PRO A 229 -2.26 -34.84 22.09
C PRO A 229 -2.03 -35.48 23.48
N GLU A 230 -1.15 -36.48 23.54
CA GLU A 230 -0.72 -37.15 24.79
C GLU A 230 0.29 -36.33 25.62
N LYS A 231 0.74 -35.18 25.10
CA LYS A 231 1.88 -34.41 25.62
C LYS A 231 1.66 -32.89 25.71
N MET A 232 0.46 -32.33 25.51
CA MET A 232 0.26 -30.93 25.94
C MET A 232 0.31 -30.90 27.48
N PRO A 233 1.32 -30.27 28.10
CA PRO A 233 1.36 -30.19 29.56
C PRO A 233 0.31 -29.19 30.05
N ALA A 234 -0.21 -29.41 31.27
CA ALA A 234 -1.27 -28.59 31.85
C ALA A 234 -0.93 -27.08 31.89
N ASN A 235 0.36 -26.74 31.92
CA ASN A 235 0.88 -25.40 31.65
C ASN A 235 1.96 -25.48 30.56
N VAL A 236 1.90 -24.57 29.58
CA VAL A 236 2.98 -24.29 28.63
C VAL A 236 3.40 -22.85 28.81
N PHE A 237 4.71 -22.64 28.99
CA PHE A 237 5.35 -21.33 29.03
C PHE A 237 6.21 -21.16 27.78
N TYR A 238 6.30 -19.94 27.27
CA TYR A 238 7.02 -19.60 26.04
C TYR A 238 7.73 -18.24 26.20
N ARG A 239 8.88 -18.05 25.56
CA ARG A 239 9.60 -16.76 25.51
C ARG A 239 10.47 -16.62 24.27
N LEU A 240 10.79 -15.38 23.91
CA LEU A 240 11.81 -15.06 22.92
C LEU A 240 13.13 -14.71 23.63
N ALA A 241 14.15 -15.55 23.47
CA ALA A 241 15.52 -15.26 23.87
C ALA A 241 16.31 -14.69 22.67
N ALA A 242 17.20 -13.72 22.90
CA ALA A 242 17.99 -13.12 21.82
C ALA A 242 19.03 -14.10 21.29
N LEU A 243 19.12 -14.27 19.96
CA LEU A 243 20.22 -15.03 19.38
C LEU A 243 21.54 -14.24 19.47
N PRO A 244 22.67 -14.88 19.82
CA PRO A 244 23.98 -14.21 19.83
C PRO A 244 24.46 -13.79 18.42
N SER A 245 23.94 -14.43 17.37
CA SER A 245 24.20 -14.09 15.98
C SER A 245 23.31 -12.94 15.52
N GLY A 246 23.95 -11.88 15.01
CA GLY A 246 23.25 -10.70 14.48
C GLY A 246 22.33 -11.03 13.28
N PRO A 247 21.43 -10.10 12.90
CA PRO A 247 20.43 -10.33 11.86
C PRO A 247 21.08 -10.72 10.52
N ALA A 248 20.51 -11.72 9.85
CA ALA A 248 20.87 -12.09 8.48
C ALA A 248 20.51 -10.95 7.51
N ARG A 249 21.42 -10.59 6.59
CA ARG A 249 21.38 -9.28 5.89
C ARG A 249 21.15 -9.31 4.37
N THR A 250 21.03 -10.46 3.72
CA THR A 250 20.85 -10.52 2.25
C THR A 250 19.37 -10.60 1.87
N SER A 251 18.99 -10.09 0.69
CA SER A 251 17.61 -10.19 0.19
C SER A 251 17.09 -11.63 0.15
N SER A 252 17.95 -12.60 -0.21
CA SER A 252 17.65 -14.03 -0.28
C SER A 252 17.21 -14.69 1.04
N HIS A 253 17.53 -14.09 2.19
CA HIS A 253 17.10 -14.53 3.52
C HIS A 253 15.94 -13.69 4.10
N MET A 254 15.54 -12.62 3.40
CA MET A 254 14.43 -11.74 3.79
C MET A 254 13.18 -11.98 2.94
N LEU A 255 13.38 -12.28 1.66
CA LEU A 255 12.33 -12.35 0.64
C LEU A 255 12.17 -13.77 0.10
N ARG A 256 10.93 -14.14 -0.23
CA ARG A 256 10.55 -15.43 -0.80
C ARG A 256 11.19 -15.60 -2.17
N SER A 257 11.74 -16.78 -2.44
CA SER A 257 12.21 -17.16 -3.78
C SER A 257 11.04 -17.64 -4.66
N ASP A 258 9.88 -17.00 -4.57
CA ASP A 258 8.63 -17.46 -5.16
C ASP A 258 8.52 -17.19 -6.68
N GLY A 259 9.36 -16.30 -7.20
CA GLY A 259 9.67 -16.20 -8.62
C GLY A 259 10.16 -14.81 -9.06
N VAL A 260 10.66 -14.72 -10.29
CA VAL A 260 10.69 -13.44 -11.02
C VAL A 260 9.38 -13.35 -11.78
N TYR A 261 8.48 -12.46 -11.34
CA TYR A 261 7.16 -12.32 -11.95
C TYR A 261 7.17 -11.37 -13.15
N ASP A 262 6.45 -11.77 -14.19
CA ASP A 262 6.17 -10.90 -15.34
C ASP A 262 4.88 -10.10 -15.08
N TYR A 263 5.01 -9.04 -14.28
CA TYR A 263 3.96 -8.07 -13.98
C TYR A 263 3.44 -7.38 -15.25
N ALA A 264 4.34 -7.07 -16.19
CA ALA A 264 4.01 -6.51 -17.49
C ALA A 264 3.05 -7.45 -18.25
N LEU A 265 3.41 -8.72 -18.42
CA LEU A 265 2.55 -9.72 -19.06
C LEU A 265 1.22 -9.95 -18.31
N LYS A 266 1.25 -10.07 -16.98
CA LYS A 266 0.04 -10.19 -16.14
C LYS A 266 -0.91 -9.01 -16.32
N SER A 267 -0.38 -7.80 -16.49
CA SER A 267 -1.14 -6.56 -16.67
C SER A 267 -1.70 -6.33 -18.08
N MET A 268 -1.39 -7.19 -19.06
CA MET A 268 -1.82 -7.00 -20.44
C MET A 268 -3.32 -7.21 -20.60
N ALA A 269 -4.05 -6.14 -20.90
CA ALA A 269 -5.45 -6.21 -21.30
C ALA A 269 -5.64 -7.06 -22.58
N PRO A 270 -6.53 -8.07 -22.58
CA PRO A 270 -6.91 -8.81 -23.78
C PRO A 270 -7.37 -7.89 -24.92
N ALA A 271 -7.22 -8.33 -26.17
CA ALA A 271 -7.41 -7.47 -27.35
C ALA A 271 -8.81 -6.79 -27.43
N HIS A 272 -9.87 -7.45 -26.94
CA HIS A 272 -11.22 -6.86 -26.89
C HIS A 272 -11.39 -5.76 -25.82
N LEU A 273 -10.51 -5.74 -24.81
CA LEU A 273 -10.49 -4.79 -23.70
C LEU A 273 -9.37 -3.73 -23.81
N ALA A 274 -8.30 -3.99 -24.56
CA ALA A 274 -7.14 -3.10 -24.69
C ALA A 274 -7.51 -1.66 -25.11
N LYS A 275 -8.57 -1.49 -25.91
CA LYS A 275 -9.13 -0.18 -26.29
C LYS A 275 -9.62 0.69 -25.11
N PHE A 276 -9.92 0.09 -23.96
CA PHE A 276 -10.43 0.77 -22.77
C PHE A 276 -9.34 1.12 -21.76
N PHE A 277 -8.26 0.33 -21.71
CA PHE A 277 -7.19 0.48 -20.71
C PHE A 277 -5.88 1.03 -21.30
N GLY A 278 -5.76 1.09 -22.63
CA GLY A 278 -4.56 1.55 -23.31
C GLY A 278 -3.39 0.57 -23.18
N ARG A 279 -2.17 1.08 -23.34
CA ARG A 279 -0.93 0.31 -23.10
C ARG A 279 -0.16 0.93 -21.93
N VAL A 280 -0.28 0.31 -20.76
CA VAL A 280 0.63 0.56 -19.63
C VAL A 280 1.97 -0.14 -19.93
N VAL A 281 3.07 0.40 -19.40
CA VAL A 281 4.41 -0.18 -19.51
C VAL A 281 4.97 -0.34 -18.10
N ILE A 282 4.71 -1.49 -17.49
CA ILE A 282 5.26 -1.89 -16.20
C ILE A 282 6.70 -2.38 -16.40
N ASP A 283 7.65 -1.92 -15.59
CA ASP A 283 8.96 -2.56 -15.47
C ASP A 283 8.89 -3.64 -14.37
N ASN A 284 9.15 -4.90 -14.74
CA ASN A 284 9.03 -6.04 -13.83
C ASN A 284 9.95 -5.94 -12.60
N LYS A 285 11.05 -5.19 -12.67
CA LYS A 285 11.96 -4.98 -11.54
C LYS A 285 11.48 -3.84 -10.65
N LYS A 286 10.93 -2.76 -11.22
CA LYS A 286 10.26 -1.71 -10.45
C LYS A 286 9.05 -2.26 -9.71
N ALA A 287 8.19 -3.03 -10.37
CA ALA A 287 7.06 -3.71 -9.75
C ALA A 287 7.48 -4.72 -8.68
N ALA A 288 8.60 -5.45 -8.86
CA ALA A 288 9.15 -6.32 -7.82
C ALA A 288 9.64 -5.55 -6.58
N LEU A 289 10.32 -4.41 -6.77
CA LEU A 289 10.66 -3.48 -5.67
C LEU A 289 9.39 -2.89 -5.04
N GLY A 290 8.38 -2.56 -5.85
CA GLY A 290 7.08 -2.06 -5.42
C GLY A 290 6.31 -3.04 -4.54
N ARG A 291 6.28 -4.35 -4.88
CA ARG A 291 5.73 -5.42 -4.02
C ARG A 291 6.34 -5.36 -2.62
N VAL A 292 7.67 -5.21 -2.54
CA VAL A 292 8.39 -5.17 -1.25
C VAL A 292 8.14 -3.85 -0.50
N LEU A 293 8.07 -2.71 -1.19
CA LEU A 293 7.69 -1.42 -0.57
C LEU A 293 6.23 -1.40 -0.08
N PHE A 294 5.32 -2.04 -0.82
CA PHE A 294 3.88 -2.08 -0.53
C PHE A 294 3.56 -2.92 0.71
N HIS A 295 4.33 -3.98 0.95
CA HIS A 295 4.14 -4.91 2.06
C HIS A 295 4.98 -4.58 3.32
N ASP A 296 6.11 -3.84 3.23
CA ASP A 296 7.00 -3.56 4.37
C ASP A 296 6.40 -2.59 5.40
N ARG A 297 5.99 -3.14 6.55
CA ARG A 297 5.33 -2.43 7.66
C ARG A 297 6.27 -1.46 8.36
N ARG A 298 7.59 -1.60 8.19
CA ARG A 298 8.61 -0.68 8.72
C ARG A 298 8.67 0.63 7.97
N LEU A 299 7.92 0.78 6.87
CA LEU A 299 7.73 2.05 6.18
C LEU A 299 6.59 2.90 6.77
N SER A 300 5.97 2.47 7.87
CA SER A 300 5.21 3.36 8.78
C SER A 300 6.08 3.95 9.89
N LYS A 301 5.52 4.93 10.61
CA LYS A 301 6.18 5.70 11.67
C LYS A 301 6.75 4.84 12.79
N ASP A 302 6.00 3.85 13.24
CA ASP A 302 6.32 2.98 14.38
C ASP A 302 6.44 1.49 14.00
N ASN A 303 6.59 1.22 12.70
CA ASN A 303 6.75 -0.11 12.10
C ASN A 303 5.51 -1.04 12.21
N SER A 304 4.32 -0.50 12.43
CA SER A 304 3.07 -1.25 12.68
C SER A 304 2.28 -1.64 11.43
N ILE A 305 2.24 -0.79 10.38
CA ILE A 305 1.40 -1.00 9.18
C ILE A 305 2.14 -0.72 7.86
N SER A 306 1.65 -1.30 6.77
CA SER A 306 2.08 -1.07 5.39
C SER A 306 0.89 -0.74 4.49
N CYS A 307 1.12 -0.46 3.21
CA CYS A 307 0.02 -0.25 2.25
C CYS A 307 -0.92 -1.47 2.22
N ALA A 308 -0.37 -2.68 2.28
CA ALA A 308 -1.12 -3.94 2.34
C ALA A 308 -2.04 -4.07 3.57
N SER A 309 -1.78 -3.35 4.66
CA SER A 309 -2.67 -3.38 5.85
C SER A 309 -4.05 -2.79 5.55
N CYS A 310 -4.12 -1.77 4.67
CA CYS A 310 -5.36 -1.09 4.26
C CYS A 310 -5.81 -1.47 2.84
N HIS A 311 -4.99 -2.21 2.10
CA HIS A 311 -5.23 -2.63 0.71
C HIS A 311 -4.90 -4.11 0.57
N GLN A 312 -5.72 -4.94 1.21
CA GLN A 312 -5.57 -6.39 1.37
C GLN A 312 -5.82 -7.09 0.01
N PRO A 313 -4.86 -7.85 -0.57
CA PRO A 313 -5.04 -8.53 -1.86
C PRO A 313 -6.28 -9.43 -1.94
N GLU A 314 -6.63 -10.10 -0.86
CA GLU A 314 -7.82 -10.95 -0.69
C GLU A 314 -9.15 -10.16 -0.77
N HIS A 315 -9.11 -8.86 -0.44
CA HIS A 315 -10.21 -7.90 -0.64
C HIS A 315 -10.00 -7.06 -1.90
N ALA A 316 -9.33 -7.63 -2.92
CA ALA A 316 -8.98 -6.97 -4.17
C ALA A 316 -8.33 -5.59 -3.97
N PHE A 317 -7.35 -5.51 -3.06
CA PHE A 317 -6.62 -4.29 -2.69
C PHE A 317 -7.51 -3.16 -2.15
N SER A 318 -8.56 -3.52 -1.40
CA SER A 318 -9.33 -2.62 -0.54
C SER A 318 -9.21 -3.08 0.92
N ASP A 319 -9.99 -2.49 1.84
CA ASP A 319 -10.05 -2.90 3.23
C ASP A 319 -11.41 -3.54 3.53
N SER A 320 -11.40 -4.60 4.35
CA SER A 320 -12.62 -5.19 4.91
C SER A 320 -13.27 -4.32 6.00
N ALA A 321 -12.58 -3.29 6.48
CA ALA A 321 -13.12 -2.28 7.39
C ALA A 321 -13.82 -1.12 6.65
N ALA A 322 -14.88 -0.57 7.27
CA ALA A 322 -15.56 0.64 6.80
C ALA A 322 -14.62 1.86 6.71
N ARG A 323 -13.66 1.94 7.62
CA ARG A 323 -12.54 2.89 7.63
C ARG A 323 -11.32 2.14 8.13
N SER A 324 -10.19 2.31 7.46
CA SER A 324 -8.94 1.64 7.82
C SER A 324 -8.38 2.15 9.15
N THR A 325 -7.56 1.34 9.80
CA THR A 325 -6.87 1.73 11.05
C THR A 325 -5.44 2.17 10.74
N GLY A 326 -5.12 3.43 11.05
CA GLY A 326 -3.78 4.01 10.92
C GLY A 326 -2.79 3.50 11.98
N HIS A 327 -1.52 3.86 11.81
CA HIS A 327 -0.41 3.33 12.62
C HIS A 327 -0.54 3.57 14.14
N HIS A 328 -1.35 4.55 14.55
CA HIS A 328 -1.58 4.91 15.95
C HIS A 328 -2.94 4.43 16.50
N GLY A 329 -3.69 3.62 15.77
CA GLY A 329 -5.02 3.13 16.15
C GLY A 329 -6.19 4.07 15.82
N GLY A 330 -5.93 5.25 15.25
CA GLY A 330 -6.97 6.13 14.70
C GLY A 330 -7.59 5.57 13.42
N LEU A 331 -8.85 5.92 13.14
CA LEU A 331 -9.53 5.53 11.90
C LEU A 331 -9.30 6.57 10.80
N THR A 332 -9.06 6.11 9.58
CA THR A 332 -8.98 6.99 8.40
C THR A 332 -10.33 7.69 8.14
N LYS A 333 -10.30 8.81 7.42
CA LYS A 333 -11.53 9.59 7.12
C LYS A 333 -12.54 8.83 6.25
N ARG A 334 -12.08 7.89 5.42
CA ARG A 334 -12.83 7.25 4.33
C ARG A 334 -12.51 5.76 4.20
N ASN A 335 -13.43 5.02 3.59
CA ASN A 335 -13.19 3.64 3.16
C ASN A 335 -12.00 3.56 2.18
N SER A 336 -11.25 2.47 2.28
CA SER A 336 -10.11 2.19 1.39
C SER A 336 -10.60 1.75 0.01
N ILE A 337 -10.46 2.62 -0.99
CA ILE A 337 -10.84 2.30 -2.37
C ILE A 337 -9.92 1.21 -2.94
N SER A 338 -10.50 0.25 -3.67
CA SER A 338 -9.73 -0.77 -4.39
C SER A 338 -8.70 -0.12 -5.33
N LEU A 339 -7.46 -0.60 -5.24
CA LEU A 339 -6.36 -0.21 -6.14
C LEU A 339 -6.39 -0.98 -7.47
N GLN A 340 -7.17 -2.06 -7.58
CA GLN A 340 -7.25 -2.79 -8.84
C GLN A 340 -7.89 -1.91 -9.91
N HIS A 341 -7.27 -1.85 -11.10
CA HIS A 341 -7.64 -0.95 -12.19
C HIS A 341 -7.60 0.56 -11.86
N VAL A 342 -6.81 1.01 -10.88
CA VAL A 342 -6.68 2.44 -10.51
C VAL A 342 -6.35 3.38 -11.70
N ARG A 343 -5.67 2.87 -12.74
CA ARG A 343 -5.39 3.59 -14.01
C ARG A 343 -6.67 4.13 -14.68
N SER A 344 -7.83 3.50 -14.46
CA SER A 344 -9.13 3.94 -14.98
C SER A 344 -9.58 5.33 -14.49
N TYR A 345 -8.91 5.86 -13.45
CA TYR A 345 -9.18 7.19 -12.89
C TYR A 345 -8.35 8.32 -13.52
N VAL A 346 -7.26 8.00 -14.24
CA VAL A 346 -6.32 8.98 -14.83
C VAL A 346 -7.02 9.98 -15.76
N THR A 347 -7.89 9.49 -16.64
CA THR A 347 -8.68 10.33 -17.58
C THR A 347 -9.82 11.09 -16.90
N GLY A 348 -10.16 10.74 -15.66
CA GLY A 348 -11.30 11.25 -14.91
C GLY A 348 -10.99 12.41 -13.96
N GLY A 349 -9.77 12.93 -13.96
CA GLY A 349 -9.40 14.09 -13.13
C GLY A 349 -8.82 13.76 -11.75
N GLY A 350 -8.18 12.59 -11.59
CA GLY A 350 -7.20 12.36 -10.52
C GLY A 350 -7.33 11.03 -9.79
N PHE A 351 -6.80 10.98 -8.57
CA PHE A 351 -6.81 9.83 -7.65
C PHE A 351 -7.49 10.17 -6.31
N PHE A 352 -7.66 9.18 -5.42
CA PHE A 352 -8.50 9.24 -4.21
C PHE A 352 -9.99 9.56 -4.47
N TRP A 353 -10.82 9.43 -3.43
CA TRP A 353 -12.25 9.73 -3.47
C TRP A 353 -12.61 11.19 -3.82
N ASP A 354 -11.72 12.16 -3.63
CA ASP A 354 -11.94 13.59 -3.89
C ASP A 354 -11.26 14.10 -5.18
N GLY A 355 -10.27 13.38 -5.71
CA GLY A 355 -9.50 13.84 -6.87
C GLY A 355 -8.44 14.88 -6.53
N ARG A 356 -7.93 14.91 -5.29
CA ARG A 356 -7.00 15.94 -4.81
C ARG A 356 -5.62 15.93 -5.47
N THR A 357 -5.24 14.84 -6.14
CA THR A 357 -3.98 14.71 -6.87
C THR A 357 -4.19 14.01 -8.22
N THR A 358 -3.36 14.32 -9.21
CA THR A 358 -3.46 13.80 -10.60
C THR A 358 -2.29 12.90 -11.01
N SER A 359 -1.32 12.69 -10.12
CA SER A 359 -0.19 11.76 -10.29
C SER A 359 -0.39 10.54 -9.39
N LEU A 360 -0.18 9.33 -9.91
CA LEU A 360 -0.27 8.11 -9.11
C LEU A 360 0.91 8.03 -8.15
N GLU A 361 2.09 8.43 -8.61
CA GLU A 361 3.33 8.53 -7.85
C GLU A 361 3.15 9.45 -6.63
N SER A 362 2.32 10.49 -6.74
CA SER A 362 1.92 11.34 -5.63
C SER A 362 0.90 10.64 -4.72
N ALA A 363 -0.12 10.01 -5.31
CA ALA A 363 -1.17 9.31 -4.59
C ALA A 363 -0.68 8.10 -3.76
N VAL A 364 0.38 7.42 -4.17
CA VAL A 364 1.00 6.32 -3.39
C VAL A 364 2.00 6.81 -2.34
N ILE A 365 2.46 8.06 -2.44
CA ILE A 365 3.41 8.68 -1.51
C ILE A 365 2.70 9.45 -0.39
N GLU A 366 1.55 10.08 -0.65
CA GLU A 366 0.76 10.81 0.35
C GLU A 366 0.40 9.96 1.59
N PRO A 367 -0.12 8.71 1.47
CA PRO A 367 -0.44 7.84 2.62
C PRO A 367 0.72 7.58 3.56
N ILE A 368 1.95 7.52 3.02
CA ILE A 368 3.15 7.22 3.79
C ILE A 368 3.39 8.30 4.86
N SER A 369 3.16 9.57 4.53
CA SER A 369 3.36 10.70 5.44
C SER A 369 2.09 11.22 6.13
N TYR A 370 0.90 10.72 5.77
CA TYR A 370 -0.34 11.18 6.39
C TYR A 370 -0.50 10.64 7.83
N ALA A 371 -0.85 11.52 8.78
CA ALA A 371 -0.77 11.23 10.21
C ALA A 371 -1.73 10.14 10.69
N ASP A 372 -2.92 10.07 10.09
CA ASP A 372 -3.96 9.08 10.42
C ASP A 372 -3.87 7.81 9.55
N GLU A 373 -2.82 7.72 8.73
CA GLU A 373 -2.43 6.54 7.96
C GLU A 373 -1.04 6.09 8.46
N MET A 374 0.01 6.09 7.62
CA MET A 374 1.32 5.51 8.00
C MET A 374 2.23 6.48 8.78
N GLY A 375 1.97 7.79 8.74
CA GLY A 375 2.55 8.81 9.64
C GLY A 375 4.06 9.05 9.55
N LEU A 376 4.74 8.59 8.50
CA LEU A 376 6.20 8.63 8.34
C LEU A 376 6.66 9.76 7.39
N PRO A 377 7.41 10.76 7.87
CA PRO A 377 7.96 11.81 7.00
C PRO A 377 8.94 11.27 5.95
N MET A 378 8.88 11.81 4.73
CA MET A 378 9.60 11.30 3.55
C MET A 378 11.13 11.23 3.70
N ASN A 379 11.75 12.14 4.45
CA ASN A 379 13.18 12.07 4.77
C ASN A 379 13.52 10.88 5.69
N VAL A 380 12.61 10.50 6.60
CA VAL A 380 12.77 9.34 7.48
C VAL A 380 12.50 8.03 6.72
N LEU A 381 11.56 8.03 5.77
CA LEU A 381 11.36 6.91 4.84
C LEU A 381 12.63 6.56 4.07
N LEU A 382 13.27 7.54 3.45
CA LEU A 382 14.52 7.32 2.71
C LEU A 382 15.67 6.89 3.63
N GLY A 383 15.70 7.37 4.88
CA GLY A 383 16.61 6.88 5.92
C GLY A 383 16.42 5.40 6.26
N LYS A 384 15.17 4.96 6.48
CA LYS A 384 14.82 3.55 6.70
C LYS A 384 15.23 2.68 5.49
N ILE A 385 14.85 3.07 4.27
CA ILE A 385 15.21 2.36 3.03
C ILE A 385 16.74 2.26 2.86
N ALA A 386 17.51 3.29 3.23
CA ALA A 386 18.97 3.30 3.10
C ALA A 386 19.70 2.48 4.20
N ALA A 387 19.11 2.35 5.39
CA ALA A 387 19.64 1.52 6.47
C ALA A 387 19.49 0.01 6.19
N GLU A 388 18.50 -0.34 5.37
CA GLU A 388 18.02 -1.71 5.15
C GLU A 388 18.75 -2.40 3.98
N PRO A 389 19.63 -3.39 4.24
CA PRO A 389 20.60 -3.85 3.24
C PRO A 389 19.97 -4.44 1.97
N TYR A 390 18.83 -5.15 2.09
CA TYR A 390 18.19 -5.78 0.94
C TYR A 390 17.59 -4.77 -0.04
N TYR A 391 17.20 -3.57 0.40
CA TYR A 391 16.72 -2.52 -0.51
C TYR A 391 17.85 -2.05 -1.45
N ARG A 392 19.13 -2.10 -1.03
CA ARG A 392 20.25 -1.78 -1.92
C ARG A 392 20.27 -2.67 -3.17
N GLU A 393 20.00 -3.96 -3.00
CA GLU A 393 19.96 -4.93 -4.10
C GLU A 393 18.73 -4.70 -5.00
N LEU A 394 17.55 -4.50 -4.40
CA LEU A 394 16.31 -4.21 -5.13
C LEU A 394 16.40 -2.91 -5.95
N PHE A 395 16.85 -1.80 -5.32
CA PHE A 395 17.05 -0.52 -6.02
C PHE A 395 18.14 -0.60 -7.08
N SER A 396 19.24 -1.34 -6.86
CA SER A 396 20.28 -1.52 -7.90
C SER A 396 19.76 -2.32 -9.10
N SER A 397 18.80 -3.23 -8.89
CA SER A 397 18.15 -4.00 -9.95
C SER A 397 17.17 -3.15 -10.78
N ALA A 398 16.28 -2.42 -10.10
CA ALA A 398 15.23 -1.59 -10.71
C ALA A 398 15.75 -0.25 -11.26
N TYR A 399 16.76 0.33 -10.64
CA TYR A 399 17.36 1.62 -10.97
C TYR A 399 18.90 1.52 -11.01
N PRO A 400 19.47 0.96 -12.08
CA PRO A 400 20.92 0.81 -12.21
C PRO A 400 21.68 2.13 -11.98
N SER A 401 22.73 2.05 -11.15
CA SER A 401 23.60 3.16 -10.75
C SER A 401 22.89 4.39 -10.13
N GLN A 402 21.73 4.20 -9.50
CA GLN A 402 20.92 5.29 -8.95
C GLN A 402 20.49 5.04 -7.50
N ALA A 403 20.56 6.08 -6.66
CA ALA A 403 20.17 6.02 -5.26
C ALA A 403 18.64 6.03 -5.06
N PRO A 404 18.11 5.49 -3.94
CA PRO A 404 16.71 5.66 -3.55
C PRO A 404 16.32 7.14 -3.45
N THR A 405 15.15 7.50 -3.98
CA THR A 405 14.55 8.84 -3.88
C THR A 405 13.03 8.71 -3.79
N ALA A 406 12.33 9.74 -3.29
CA ALA A 406 10.88 9.74 -3.20
C ALA A 406 10.19 9.45 -4.54
N ALA A 407 10.69 10.01 -5.64
CA ALA A 407 10.21 9.73 -6.98
C ALA A 407 10.37 8.24 -7.37
N ARG A 408 11.53 7.62 -7.11
CA ARG A 408 11.79 6.20 -7.42
C ARG A 408 10.99 5.24 -6.51
N VAL A 409 10.66 5.65 -5.28
CA VAL A 409 9.70 4.94 -4.42
C VAL A 409 8.29 5.01 -5.01
N GLY A 410 7.85 6.21 -5.40
CA GLY A 410 6.53 6.45 -5.99
C GLY A 410 6.34 5.72 -7.33
N GLU A 411 7.34 5.77 -8.21
CA GLU A 411 7.38 4.99 -9.45
C GLU A 411 7.30 3.47 -9.19
N ALA A 412 8.09 2.93 -8.25
CA ALA A 412 8.08 1.50 -7.98
C ALA A 412 6.75 1.02 -7.39
N LEU A 413 6.16 1.79 -6.46
CA LEU A 413 4.82 1.54 -5.94
C LEU A 413 3.75 1.64 -7.02
N ALA A 414 3.85 2.64 -7.93
CA ALA A 414 2.94 2.79 -9.06
C ALA A 414 3.02 1.60 -10.03
N ASP A 415 4.23 1.18 -10.44
CA ASP A 415 4.43 0.01 -11.31
C ASP A 415 3.88 -1.29 -10.67
N PHE A 416 4.01 -1.47 -9.35
CA PHE A 416 3.37 -2.60 -8.67
C PHE A 416 1.85 -2.48 -8.69
N ILE A 417 1.31 -1.33 -8.25
CA ILE A 417 -0.14 -1.12 -8.13
C ILE A 417 -0.84 -1.19 -9.49
N GLU A 418 -0.29 -0.61 -10.56
CA GLU A 418 -0.88 -0.68 -11.89
C GLU A 418 -0.82 -2.09 -12.51
N SER A 419 0.05 -2.96 -12.00
CA SER A 419 0.04 -4.38 -12.37
C SER A 419 -1.11 -5.19 -11.73
N THR A 420 -1.80 -4.66 -10.72
CA THR A 420 -2.87 -5.34 -9.96
C THR A 420 -4.22 -5.33 -10.70
N VAL A 421 -4.24 -5.73 -11.97
CA VAL A 421 -5.45 -5.76 -12.81
C VAL A 421 -5.91 -7.19 -13.08
N SER A 422 -7.23 -7.40 -13.22
CA SER A 422 -7.77 -8.65 -13.76
C SER A 422 -8.67 -8.43 -14.98
N PHE A 423 -8.47 -9.28 -15.97
CA PHE A 423 -9.26 -9.40 -17.18
C PHE A 423 -9.81 -10.83 -17.37
N ARG A 424 -10.00 -11.55 -16.25
CA ARG A 424 -10.47 -12.94 -16.21
C ARG A 424 -11.80 -13.11 -15.46
N SER A 425 -12.48 -12.02 -15.11
CA SER A 425 -13.82 -12.07 -14.52
C SER A 425 -14.79 -12.79 -15.46
N LYS A 426 -15.90 -13.33 -14.93
CA LYS A 426 -16.89 -14.00 -15.79
C LYS A 426 -17.40 -13.05 -16.90
N TYR A 427 -17.52 -11.76 -16.60
CA TYR A 427 -17.82 -10.73 -17.60
C TYR A 427 -16.74 -10.63 -18.70
N ASP A 428 -15.46 -10.54 -18.34
CA ASP A 428 -14.36 -10.36 -19.31
C ASP A 428 -14.22 -11.54 -20.27
N VAL A 429 -14.32 -12.76 -19.74
CA VAL A 429 -14.32 -13.99 -20.52
C VAL A 429 -15.52 -14.00 -21.47
N GLN A 430 -16.73 -13.68 -20.97
CA GLN A 430 -17.95 -13.76 -21.76
C GLN A 430 -18.15 -12.60 -22.74
N ALA A 431 -17.49 -11.46 -22.54
CA ALA A 431 -17.47 -10.36 -23.50
C ALA A 431 -16.82 -10.77 -24.85
N ALA A 432 -15.88 -11.72 -24.85
CA ALA A 432 -15.32 -12.29 -26.08
C ALA A 432 -16.31 -13.25 -26.80
N PHE A 433 -17.27 -13.82 -26.08
CA PHE A 433 -18.29 -14.76 -26.57
C PHE A 433 -19.70 -14.16 -26.61
N GLN A 434 -19.81 -12.83 -26.73
CA GLN A 434 -21.08 -12.09 -26.85
C GLN A 434 -22.09 -12.42 -25.73
N PHE A 435 -21.59 -12.70 -24.53
CA PHE A 435 -22.36 -13.08 -23.34
C PHE A 435 -23.18 -14.38 -23.47
N GLY A 436 -22.77 -15.28 -24.38
CA GLY A 436 -23.44 -16.56 -24.63
C GLY A 436 -23.76 -17.35 -23.35
N ASN A 437 -22.76 -17.59 -22.50
CA ASN A 437 -22.88 -18.41 -21.29
C ASN A 437 -23.27 -17.60 -20.02
N PHE A 438 -23.79 -16.38 -20.18
CA PHE A 438 -24.55 -15.76 -19.09
C PHE A 438 -25.91 -16.46 -18.93
N SER A 439 -26.30 -16.71 -17.69
CA SER A 439 -27.66 -17.14 -17.34
C SER A 439 -28.70 -16.06 -17.67
N SER A 440 -29.99 -16.43 -17.60
CA SER A 440 -31.10 -15.46 -17.75
C SER A 440 -31.00 -14.31 -16.74
N GLN A 441 -30.69 -14.61 -15.47
CA GLN A 441 -30.51 -13.60 -14.42
C GLN A 441 -29.32 -12.68 -14.70
N GLU A 442 -28.19 -13.19 -15.17
CA GLU A 442 -27.03 -12.35 -15.49
C GLU A 442 -27.27 -11.47 -16.72
N LYS A 443 -28.03 -11.94 -17.72
CA LYS A 443 -28.47 -11.14 -18.89
C LYS A 443 -29.47 -10.05 -18.47
N GLN A 444 -30.49 -10.40 -17.68
CA GLN A 444 -31.46 -9.44 -17.12
C GLN A 444 -30.76 -8.38 -16.24
N GLY A 445 -29.80 -8.79 -15.41
CA GLY A 445 -29.00 -7.89 -14.59
C GLY A 445 -28.13 -6.94 -15.41
N MET A 446 -27.53 -7.43 -16.49
CA MET A 446 -26.76 -6.62 -17.43
C MET A 446 -27.64 -5.59 -18.15
N GLU A 447 -28.88 -5.93 -18.49
CA GLU A 447 -29.85 -5.02 -19.12
C GLU A 447 -30.29 -3.90 -18.15
N ILE A 448 -30.62 -4.26 -16.90
CA ILE A 448 -30.92 -3.31 -15.81
C ILE A 448 -29.72 -2.38 -15.57
N PHE A 449 -28.51 -2.93 -15.47
CA PHE A 449 -27.28 -2.16 -15.30
C PHE A 449 -27.02 -1.20 -16.47
N SER A 450 -27.22 -1.67 -17.71
CA SER A 450 -27.05 -0.87 -18.93
C SER A 450 -28.03 0.30 -18.98
N THR A 451 -29.25 0.11 -18.46
CA THR A 451 -30.31 1.11 -18.46
C THR A 451 -30.12 2.16 -17.36
N HIS A 452 -29.76 1.73 -16.13
CA HIS A 452 -29.78 2.60 -14.95
C HIS A 452 -28.40 3.02 -14.42
N CYS A 453 -27.34 2.24 -14.67
CA CYS A 453 -26.03 2.42 -14.03
C CYS A 453 -24.93 2.88 -15.02
N ALA A 454 -25.01 2.47 -16.28
CA ALA A 454 -23.93 2.62 -17.27
C ALA A 454 -23.62 4.07 -17.69
N SER A 455 -24.46 5.05 -17.31
CA SER A 455 -24.19 6.48 -17.49
C SER A 455 -23.01 6.97 -16.62
N CYS A 456 -22.82 6.38 -15.43
CA CYS A 456 -21.66 6.60 -14.56
C CYS A 456 -20.66 5.45 -14.65
N HIS A 457 -21.13 4.21 -14.81
CA HIS A 457 -20.31 3.00 -14.81
C HIS A 457 -20.36 2.26 -16.17
N PRO A 458 -19.89 2.85 -17.28
CA PRO A 458 -20.00 2.27 -18.62
C PRO A 458 -19.37 0.88 -18.71
N LEU A 459 -20.05 -0.02 -19.44
CA LEU A 459 -19.64 -1.41 -19.64
C LEU A 459 -18.20 -1.51 -20.18
N GLY A 460 -17.37 -2.33 -19.53
CA GLY A 460 -15.96 -2.53 -19.88
C GLY A 460 -15.00 -1.93 -18.84
N THR A 461 -15.02 -0.60 -18.65
CA THR A 461 -14.25 0.08 -17.58
C THR A 461 -14.97 0.03 -16.24
N PHE A 462 -16.30 -0.02 -16.25
CA PHE A 462 -17.20 0.09 -15.09
C PHE A 462 -17.01 1.38 -14.28
N THR A 463 -16.46 2.41 -14.91
CA THR A 463 -16.36 3.79 -14.42
C THR A 463 -16.14 4.74 -15.60
N SER A 464 -16.69 5.96 -15.51
CA SER A 464 -16.36 7.09 -16.38
C SER A 464 -15.09 7.83 -15.93
N GLY A 465 -14.47 7.39 -14.82
CA GLY A 465 -13.32 7.99 -14.17
C GLY A 465 -13.64 9.22 -13.30
N GLY A 466 -14.75 9.91 -13.60
CA GLY A 466 -15.10 11.21 -13.01
C GLY A 466 -15.66 11.17 -11.60
N PHE A 467 -16.38 12.23 -11.24
CA PHE A 467 -16.96 12.44 -9.91
C PHE A 467 -18.47 12.66 -9.99
N ALA A 468 -19.20 12.20 -8.98
CA ALA A 468 -20.63 12.41 -8.82
C ALA A 468 -20.98 12.54 -7.33
N ASN A 469 -22.03 13.32 -7.04
CA ASN A 469 -22.77 13.21 -5.80
C ASN A 469 -23.97 12.29 -6.05
N ASN A 470 -24.02 11.18 -5.32
CA ASN A 470 -25.05 10.15 -5.48
C ASN A 470 -26.23 10.28 -4.52
N GLY A 471 -26.30 11.34 -3.73
CA GLY A 471 -27.39 11.57 -2.77
C GLY A 471 -27.37 10.59 -1.58
N LEU A 472 -26.20 10.20 -1.08
CA LEU A 472 -26.08 9.39 0.15
C LEU A 472 -26.74 10.10 1.35
N ASP A 473 -26.50 11.40 1.45
CA ASP A 473 -27.03 12.29 2.50
C ASP A 473 -27.67 13.52 1.86
N LEU A 474 -28.59 14.18 2.60
CA LEU A 474 -29.21 15.44 2.18
C LEU A 474 -28.25 16.63 2.30
N GLN A 475 -27.24 16.53 3.17
CA GLN A 475 -26.20 17.52 3.40
C GLN A 475 -24.85 16.82 3.53
N SER A 476 -23.80 17.38 2.92
CA SER A 476 -22.47 16.75 2.86
C SER A 476 -21.66 16.94 4.15
N VAL A 477 -21.62 15.93 5.02
CA VAL A 477 -20.76 15.91 6.22
C VAL A 477 -19.28 15.88 5.83
N ASP A 478 -18.92 15.06 4.84
CA ASP A 478 -17.68 15.22 4.09
C ASP A 478 -17.98 15.92 2.76
N LYS A 479 -17.39 17.10 2.56
CA LYS A 479 -17.55 17.89 1.32
C LYS A 479 -16.96 17.22 0.08
N GLY A 480 -16.25 16.10 0.22
CA GLY A 480 -15.69 15.35 -0.91
C GLY A 480 -14.70 16.20 -1.70
N ARG A 481 -14.89 16.26 -3.01
CA ARG A 481 -14.13 17.13 -3.93
C ARG A 481 -14.28 18.61 -3.61
N GLY A 482 -15.47 19.06 -3.20
CA GLY A 482 -15.72 20.45 -2.76
C GLY A 482 -15.13 20.81 -1.39
N GLY A 483 -14.36 19.92 -0.76
CA GLY A 483 -13.44 20.26 0.33
C GLY A 483 -12.11 20.85 -0.16
N LEU A 484 -11.86 20.86 -1.47
CA LEU A 484 -10.63 21.36 -2.08
C LEU A 484 -10.81 22.84 -2.50
N LYS A 485 -9.76 23.65 -2.28
CA LYS A 485 -9.76 25.10 -2.54
C LYS A 485 -10.07 25.41 -4.00
N GLY A 486 -11.09 26.26 -4.24
CA GLY A 486 -11.52 26.66 -5.58
C GLY A 486 -12.43 25.65 -6.29
N LEU A 487 -12.85 24.58 -5.60
CA LEU A 487 -13.79 23.57 -6.09
C LEU A 487 -15.07 23.53 -5.23
N GLU A 488 -15.42 24.60 -4.53
CA GLU A 488 -16.58 24.68 -3.62
C GLU A 488 -17.92 24.41 -4.35
N ALA A 489 -17.95 24.51 -5.68
CA ALA A 489 -19.06 24.08 -6.51
C ALA A 489 -19.29 22.55 -6.52
N ASP A 490 -18.24 21.75 -6.28
CA ASP A 490 -18.20 20.28 -6.31
C ASP A 490 -18.55 19.64 -4.94
N GLU A 491 -19.35 20.30 -4.10
CA GLU A 491 -19.65 19.80 -2.75
C GLU A 491 -20.39 18.44 -2.75
N GLY A 492 -19.80 17.48 -2.04
CA GLY A 492 -20.27 16.09 -1.95
C GLY A 492 -20.07 15.28 -3.24
N LEU A 493 -19.34 15.80 -4.22
CA LEU A 493 -18.90 14.99 -5.35
C LEU A 493 -17.76 14.07 -4.90
N PHE A 494 -17.93 12.78 -5.12
CA PHE A 494 -16.93 11.75 -4.88
C PHE A 494 -16.63 10.99 -6.17
N ARG A 495 -15.45 10.35 -6.23
CA ARG A 495 -15.05 9.52 -7.36
C ARG A 495 -16.10 8.45 -7.64
N ILE A 496 -16.39 8.26 -8.93
CA ILE A 496 -17.13 7.13 -9.45
C ILE A 496 -16.15 5.94 -9.52
N PRO A 497 -16.19 4.95 -8.60
CA PRO A 497 -15.22 3.86 -8.59
C PRO A 497 -15.44 2.92 -9.78
N SER A 498 -14.41 2.17 -10.18
CA SER A 498 -14.63 1.01 -11.05
C SER A 498 -15.39 -0.07 -10.28
N LEU A 499 -16.40 -0.68 -10.89
CA LEU A 499 -17.12 -1.83 -10.30
C LEU A 499 -16.48 -3.19 -10.67
N ARG A 500 -15.27 -3.18 -11.23
CA ARG A 500 -14.45 -4.39 -11.31
C ARG A 500 -14.11 -4.86 -9.91
N GLN A 501 -14.14 -6.17 -9.67
CA GLN A 501 -13.91 -6.79 -8.36
C GLN A 501 -14.90 -6.40 -7.25
N VAL A 502 -16.01 -5.69 -7.55
CA VAL A 502 -16.93 -5.15 -6.54
C VAL A 502 -17.60 -6.22 -5.65
N GLY A 503 -17.56 -7.50 -6.04
CA GLY A 503 -17.98 -8.62 -5.19
C GLY A 503 -17.05 -8.94 -4.02
N LEU A 504 -15.90 -8.28 -3.90
CA LEU A 504 -14.87 -8.52 -2.87
C LEU A 504 -14.54 -7.28 -2.03
N THR A 505 -14.92 -6.09 -2.50
CA THR A 505 -14.57 -4.79 -1.92
C THR A 505 -15.67 -4.26 -1.00
N ALA A 506 -16.19 -5.12 -0.12
CA ALA A 506 -17.14 -4.74 0.92
C ALA A 506 -16.37 -4.28 2.18
N PRO A 507 -16.82 -3.24 2.89
CA PRO A 507 -18.06 -2.49 2.68
C PRO A 507 -17.94 -1.33 1.68
N TYR A 508 -19.08 -0.81 1.25
CA TYR A 508 -19.22 0.07 0.08
C TYR A 508 -19.46 1.55 0.45
N MET A 509 -19.27 2.41 -0.56
CA MET A 509 -19.29 3.89 -0.51
C MET A 509 -18.04 4.49 0.15
N HIS A 510 -17.83 5.80 -0.06
CA HIS A 510 -16.64 6.53 0.39
C HIS A 510 -16.43 6.51 1.92
N ASP A 511 -17.43 6.11 2.70
CA ASP A 511 -17.42 6.02 4.16
C ASP A 511 -17.69 4.60 4.69
N GLY A 512 -17.86 3.61 3.80
CA GLY A 512 -18.05 2.20 4.16
C GLY A 512 -19.41 1.87 4.77
N ARG A 513 -20.45 2.68 4.57
CA ARG A 513 -21.73 2.54 5.30
C ARG A 513 -22.62 1.36 4.91
N PHE A 514 -22.33 0.66 3.82
CA PHE A 514 -23.14 -0.48 3.35
C PHE A 514 -22.32 -1.78 3.34
N ALA A 515 -22.82 -2.82 4.02
CA ALA A 515 -22.12 -4.10 4.15
C ALA A 515 -22.26 -5.00 2.91
N THR A 516 -23.31 -4.82 2.12
CA THR A 516 -23.65 -5.71 0.99
C THR A 516 -23.93 -4.98 -0.32
N LEU A 517 -23.70 -5.65 -1.46
CA LEU A 517 -24.16 -5.17 -2.77
C LEU A 517 -25.68 -4.98 -2.79
N ARG A 518 -26.42 -5.78 -2.02
CA ARG A 518 -27.86 -5.62 -1.87
C ARG A 518 -28.23 -4.26 -1.30
N GLU A 519 -27.60 -3.83 -0.20
CA GLU A 519 -27.84 -2.50 0.39
C GLU A 519 -27.52 -1.36 -0.59
N VAL A 520 -26.49 -1.50 -1.43
CA VAL A 520 -26.16 -0.55 -2.50
C VAL A 520 -27.26 -0.50 -3.56
N ILE A 521 -27.81 -1.66 -3.96
CA ILE A 521 -28.94 -1.74 -4.90
C ILE A 521 -30.21 -1.13 -4.28
N GLU A 522 -30.54 -1.46 -3.02
CA GLU A 522 -31.67 -0.83 -2.29
C GLU A 522 -31.48 0.69 -2.16
N PHE A 523 -30.24 1.16 -2.02
CA PHE A 523 -29.95 2.59 -1.93
C PHE A 523 -30.29 3.32 -3.23
N TYR A 524 -29.80 2.82 -4.36
CA TYR A 524 -30.09 3.40 -5.68
C TYR A 524 -31.54 3.18 -6.14
N ASP A 525 -32.18 2.08 -5.70
CA ASP A 525 -33.58 1.78 -6.03
C ASP A 525 -34.56 2.77 -5.40
N HIS A 526 -34.38 3.21 -4.13
CA HIS A 526 -35.37 4.09 -3.49
C HIS A 526 -34.88 4.99 -2.33
N LYS A 527 -33.57 5.08 -2.02
CA LYS A 527 -33.09 5.82 -0.83
C LYS A 527 -32.30 7.10 -1.14
N VAL A 528 -31.92 7.33 -2.40
CA VAL A 528 -31.25 8.56 -2.89
C VAL A 528 -31.92 9.82 -2.34
N LYS A 529 -31.11 10.74 -1.80
CA LYS A 529 -31.54 12.03 -1.25
C LYS A 529 -31.43 13.15 -2.29
N ASP A 530 -32.30 14.15 -2.14
CA ASP A 530 -32.33 15.35 -2.98
C ASP A 530 -31.24 16.35 -2.57
N HIS A 531 -29.97 15.91 -2.61
CA HIS A 531 -28.84 16.77 -2.28
C HIS A 531 -28.79 17.94 -3.29
N PRO A 532 -28.52 19.19 -2.89
CA PRO A 532 -28.43 20.36 -3.80
C PRO A 532 -27.38 20.28 -4.92
N LYS A 533 -26.60 19.18 -4.97
CA LYS A 533 -25.56 18.85 -5.96
C LYS A 533 -25.76 17.46 -6.59
N LEU A 534 -26.93 16.83 -6.40
CA LEU A 534 -27.24 15.50 -6.92
C LEU A 534 -26.95 15.43 -8.42
N SER A 535 -26.21 14.41 -8.83
CA SER A 535 -25.70 14.33 -10.20
C SER A 535 -26.78 13.86 -11.17
N LYS A 536 -26.89 14.54 -12.32
CA LYS A 536 -28.08 14.52 -13.21
C LYS A 536 -28.59 13.18 -13.76
N PRO A 537 -27.84 12.05 -13.86
CA PRO A 537 -28.46 10.76 -14.18
C PRO A 537 -29.26 10.14 -13.01
N LEU A 538 -29.14 10.69 -11.79
CA LEU A 538 -29.84 10.22 -10.60
C LEU A 538 -31.01 11.13 -10.24
N THR A 539 -32.04 10.56 -9.63
CA THR A 539 -33.19 11.30 -9.08
C THR A 539 -33.66 10.64 -7.79
N THR A 540 -34.53 11.31 -7.03
CA THR A 540 -35.21 10.74 -5.86
C THR A 540 -36.43 9.87 -6.19
N LYS A 541 -36.80 9.74 -7.47
CA LYS A 541 -37.85 8.81 -7.89
C LYS A 541 -37.30 7.38 -7.86
N PRO A 542 -38.03 6.41 -7.27
CA PRO A 542 -37.56 5.03 -7.26
C PRO A 542 -37.33 4.46 -8.66
N LEU A 543 -36.36 3.56 -8.78
CA LEU A 543 -36.17 2.74 -9.99
C LEU A 543 -37.31 1.72 -10.14
N GLY A 544 -37.89 1.28 -9.01
CA GLY A 544 -39.04 0.38 -8.99
C GLY A 544 -38.67 -1.07 -9.29
N LEU A 545 -37.44 -1.48 -8.94
CA LEU A 545 -36.94 -2.82 -9.19
C LEU A 545 -37.65 -3.83 -8.28
N ARG A 546 -38.23 -4.87 -8.88
CA ARG A 546 -38.71 -6.04 -8.13
C ARG A 546 -37.53 -6.84 -7.57
N GLU A 547 -37.79 -7.70 -6.59
CA GLU A 547 -36.74 -8.55 -5.99
C GLU A 547 -36.03 -9.48 -6.98
N ASP A 548 -36.73 -9.97 -8.02
CA ASP A 548 -36.08 -10.73 -9.11
C ASP A 548 -35.12 -9.86 -9.92
N GLN A 549 -35.45 -8.59 -10.15
CA GLN A 549 -34.63 -7.63 -10.88
C GLN A 549 -33.42 -7.18 -10.05
N LYS A 550 -33.60 -6.95 -8.74
CA LYS A 550 -32.50 -6.65 -7.81
C LYS A 550 -31.53 -7.83 -7.70
N LEU A 551 -32.05 -9.05 -7.59
CA LEU A 551 -31.22 -10.27 -7.60
C LEU A 551 -30.50 -10.47 -8.95
N ALA A 552 -31.17 -10.21 -10.07
CA ALA A 552 -30.53 -10.25 -11.40
C ALA A 552 -29.37 -9.24 -11.50
N LEU A 553 -29.57 -8.00 -11.07
CA LEU A 553 -28.53 -6.97 -11.02
C LEU A 553 -27.37 -7.36 -10.10
N GLU A 554 -27.66 -7.91 -8.92
CA GLU A 554 -26.66 -8.43 -8.00
C GLU A 554 -25.84 -9.58 -8.60
N LYS A 555 -26.50 -10.50 -9.33
CA LYS A 555 -25.84 -11.58 -10.08
C LYS A 555 -24.96 -11.04 -11.20
N PHE A 556 -25.38 -10.00 -11.91
CA PHE A 556 -24.54 -9.32 -12.90
C PHE A 556 -23.30 -8.70 -12.27
N LEU A 557 -23.44 -7.97 -11.15
CA LEU A 557 -22.29 -7.38 -10.43
C LEU A 557 -21.31 -8.47 -9.92
N GLN A 558 -21.81 -9.63 -9.50
CA GLN A 558 -20.98 -10.79 -9.16
C GLN A 558 -20.16 -11.31 -10.37
N THR A 559 -20.61 -11.13 -11.62
CA THR A 559 -19.81 -11.50 -12.82
C THR A 559 -18.57 -10.62 -13.03
N LEU A 560 -18.48 -9.45 -12.38
CA LEU A 560 -17.37 -8.50 -12.51
C LEU A 560 -16.15 -8.87 -11.65
N THR A 561 -16.19 -10.04 -11.01
CA THR A 561 -15.19 -10.52 -10.05
C THR A 561 -14.35 -11.67 -10.62
N ASP A 562 -13.03 -11.61 -10.43
CA ASP A 562 -12.07 -12.71 -10.62
C ASP A 562 -11.46 -13.09 -9.25
N THR A 563 -11.91 -14.21 -8.68
CA THR A 563 -11.35 -14.77 -7.45
C THR A 563 -9.98 -15.44 -7.64
N SER A 564 -9.59 -15.76 -8.88
CA SER A 564 -8.26 -16.34 -9.17
C SER A 564 -7.12 -15.32 -9.12
N ALA A 565 -7.43 -14.02 -8.99
CA ALA A 565 -6.44 -12.98 -8.70
C ALA A 565 -6.01 -12.96 -7.22
N LEU A 566 -6.83 -13.46 -6.30
CA LEU A 566 -6.62 -13.36 -4.85
C LEU A 566 -5.51 -14.29 -4.35
N ALA A 567 -5.24 -15.37 -5.08
CA ALA A 567 -4.25 -16.38 -4.75
C ALA A 567 -2.95 -16.25 -5.57
N ASP A 568 -2.77 -15.18 -6.35
CA ASP A 568 -1.59 -15.00 -7.19
C ASP A 568 -0.37 -14.61 -6.36
N PRO A 569 0.70 -15.44 -6.28
CA PRO A 569 1.85 -15.15 -5.44
C PRO A 569 2.56 -13.83 -5.78
N ALA A 570 2.45 -13.36 -7.03
CA ALA A 570 3.02 -12.07 -7.46
C ALA A 570 2.49 -10.86 -6.67
N TYR A 571 1.33 -10.99 -6.03
CA TYR A 571 0.65 -9.92 -5.31
C TYR A 571 0.68 -10.08 -3.78
N SER A 572 0.97 -11.30 -3.30
CA SER A 572 1.08 -11.66 -1.88
C SER A 572 2.30 -11.04 -1.18
N ASP A 573 2.35 -11.10 0.17
CA ASP A 573 3.50 -10.66 0.95
C ASP A 573 4.80 -11.38 0.49
N PRO A 574 5.84 -10.64 0.04
CA PRO A 574 7.12 -11.19 -0.39
C PRO A 574 8.05 -11.59 0.75
N PHE A 575 7.76 -11.29 2.02
CA PHE A 575 8.64 -11.60 3.14
C PHE A 575 8.59 -13.08 3.56
N ARG A 576 9.72 -13.56 4.07
CA ARG A 576 9.89 -14.95 4.56
C ARG A 576 9.49 -15.09 6.03
N ASN A 577 8.75 -16.16 6.32
CA ASN A 577 8.22 -16.48 7.65
C ASN A 577 8.64 -17.91 8.10
N ASP A 578 9.75 -18.43 7.55
CA ASP A 578 10.22 -19.81 7.76
C ASP A 578 11.38 -19.93 8.79
#